data_AF-A0A7W1L8T2-F1
#
_entry.id   AF-A0A7W1L8T2-F1
#
_cell.length_a   1.000
_cell.length_b   1.000
_cell.length_c   1.000
_cell.angle_alpha   90.00
_cell.angle_beta   90.00
_cell.angle_gamma   90.00
#
_symmetry.space_group_name_H-M   'P 1'
#
loop_
_entity.id
_entity.type
_entity.pdbx_description
1 polymer ?
#
loop_
_entity_poly.entity_id
_entity_poly.type
_entity_poly.pdbx_seq_one_letter_code
_entity_poly.pdbx_strand_id
1 'polypeptide(L)'
;SPQRWERMRSGQPAIIYFWHRTSPRYLEPLQYEMVKPDDPSNDVAGMTKVILDARGRLLEFQAVPPQVKEKTAQTSEVDWSMLFSEAGLDIRNYRQTESNWTPPVYADSSLSWEGTHIDHAEIPVRIEAAAFQGKPVYFQIVAPWDKPLRQEETYSTAPVRAASVIFILVTLSVLVAGVFLARRNLRQGRSDTKGAFKITIFVFLISLAASLLVADHIPDLTKEVSILYKIAGYSLLYAALMGLLYLALEPYARRRWANLIISWNRLLAGDWRDPLVGRDILIGGMLGLGHTVVIYSGPLTRQWLGLTVAPNTGLDISYLQSFKHIWANFLTASMDGIFSAFAPLLLLILLVTIFRKQSLATALLWTLYFLILGLAFASGGLWIAWLWTGLIATLIVVCISRFGLLAMVSFQFFFTLSFHNPITANFSSWYFGNTIFAAVVLLGLAIYGFYTSLAGQKIFEAKFLKDVES
;
A
#
# COMPACT_ATOMS: atom_id res chain seq x y z
N SER A 1 -26.03 8.78 9.14
CA SER A 1 -26.44 9.87 8.24
C SER A 1 -25.24 10.32 7.40
N PRO A 2 -25.46 10.98 6.26
CA PRO A 2 -24.38 11.54 5.42
C PRO A 2 -23.45 12.51 6.16
N GLN A 3 -23.97 13.21 7.18
CA GLN A 3 -23.23 14.15 8.03
C GLN A 3 -22.33 13.48 9.09
N ARG A 4 -22.32 12.14 9.21
CA ARG A 4 -21.49 11.43 10.20
C ARG A 4 -20.00 11.73 10.02
N TRP A 5 -19.54 11.88 8.77
CA TRP A 5 -18.15 12.22 8.44
C TRP A 5 -17.81 13.69 8.71
N GLU A 6 -18.82 14.57 8.72
CA GLU A 6 -18.63 16.00 9.00
C GLU A 6 -18.12 16.23 10.42
N ARG A 7 -18.56 15.41 11.38
CA ARG A 7 -18.07 15.46 12.77
C ARG A 7 -16.55 15.27 12.86
N MET A 8 -15.98 14.45 11.97
CA MET A 8 -14.55 14.15 11.93
C MET A 8 -13.71 15.19 11.20
N ARG A 9 -14.31 16.23 10.59
CA ARG A 9 -13.54 17.36 10.05
C ARG A 9 -12.75 18.11 11.11
N SER A 10 -13.23 18.07 12.35
CA SER A 10 -12.54 18.62 13.52
C SER A 10 -11.28 17.84 13.91
N GLY A 11 -11.02 16.70 13.25
CA GLY A 11 -10.01 15.72 13.61
C GLY A 11 -10.44 14.77 14.73
N GLN A 12 -11.71 14.84 15.17
CA GLN A 12 -12.23 14.10 16.32
C GLN A 12 -13.57 13.42 16.01
N PRO A 13 -13.83 12.20 16.51
CA PRO A 13 -12.87 11.28 17.14
C PRO A 13 -11.68 10.98 16.21
N ALA A 14 -10.51 10.71 16.80
CA ALA A 14 -9.28 10.54 16.04
C ALA A 14 -9.38 9.37 15.04
N ILE A 15 -9.00 9.63 13.78
CA ILE A 15 -8.92 8.63 12.69
C ILE A 15 -7.49 8.46 12.17
N ILE A 16 -6.63 9.41 12.50
CA ILE A 16 -5.20 9.42 12.23
C ILE A 16 -4.52 9.67 13.57
N TYR A 17 -3.45 8.93 13.82
CA TYR A 17 -2.75 8.95 15.08
C TYR A 17 -1.28 9.24 14.86
N PHE A 18 -0.68 9.97 15.80
CA PHE A 18 0.76 10.03 15.93
C PHE A 18 1.19 8.97 16.93
N TRP A 19 2.29 8.26 16.65
CA TRP A 19 2.84 7.30 17.58
C TRP A 19 4.32 7.58 17.81
N HIS A 20 4.78 7.31 19.03
CA HIS A 20 6.18 7.43 19.42
C HIS A 20 6.58 6.26 20.31
N ARG A 21 7.80 5.78 20.14
CA ARG A 21 8.36 4.69 20.94
C ARG A 21 9.73 5.07 21.46
N THR A 22 10.00 4.70 22.71
CA THR A 22 11.34 4.79 23.29
C THR A 22 11.78 3.42 23.76
N SER A 23 13.09 3.23 23.85
CA SER A 23 13.68 1.98 24.30
C SER A 23 15.05 2.26 24.90
N PRO A 24 15.45 1.57 26.00
CA PRO A 24 16.80 1.68 26.56
C PRO A 24 17.89 1.15 25.62
N ARG A 25 17.50 0.41 24.58
CA ARG A 25 18.37 -0.11 23.52
C ARG A 25 17.81 0.27 22.15
N TYR A 26 18.64 0.29 21.11
CA TYR A 26 18.16 0.53 19.75
C TYR A 26 17.02 -0.41 19.35
N LEU A 27 15.96 0.17 18.78
CA LEU A 27 14.82 -0.56 18.21
C LEU A 27 15.28 -1.19 16.89
N GLU A 28 15.31 -2.51 16.84
CA GLU A 28 15.71 -3.28 15.65
C GLU A 28 14.47 -3.89 14.99
N PRO A 29 14.07 -3.42 13.80
CA PRO A 29 12.96 -3.98 13.05
C PRO A 29 13.16 -5.48 12.75
N LEU A 30 12.17 -6.30 13.08
CA LEU A 30 12.25 -7.75 12.86
C LEU A 30 11.64 -8.13 11.51
N GLN A 31 10.42 -7.66 11.24
CA GLN A 31 9.65 -8.03 10.06
C GLN A 31 9.88 -7.09 8.88
N TYR A 32 10.06 -5.81 9.17
CA TYR A 32 10.21 -4.76 8.16
C TYR A 32 11.61 -4.15 8.18
N GLU A 33 11.89 -3.21 7.28
CA GLU A 33 13.14 -2.46 7.28
C GLU A 33 13.08 -1.22 8.18
N MET A 34 11.89 -0.88 8.69
CA MET A 34 11.61 0.30 9.53
C MET A 34 10.88 -0.09 10.81
N VAL A 35 11.03 0.73 11.85
CA VAL A 35 10.32 0.60 13.12
C VAL A 35 8.84 0.93 12.89
N LYS A 36 7.97 0.10 13.45
CA LYS A 36 6.51 0.27 13.46
C LYS A 36 5.98 0.38 14.88
N PRO A 37 4.69 0.76 15.07
CA PRO A 37 4.07 0.79 16.39
C PRO A 37 4.22 -0.52 17.18
N ASP A 38 4.34 -1.64 16.48
CA ASP A 38 4.37 -3.01 16.99
C ASP A 38 5.60 -3.83 16.55
N ASP A 39 6.50 -3.28 15.71
CA ASP A 39 7.75 -3.92 15.27
C ASP A 39 8.97 -3.03 15.59
N PRO A 40 9.96 -3.49 16.39
CA PRO A 40 9.96 -4.75 17.14
C PRO A 40 8.90 -4.78 18.23
N SER A 41 8.61 -5.94 18.80
CA SER A 41 7.69 -6.09 19.94
C SER A 41 8.02 -5.13 21.09
N ASN A 42 7.01 -4.70 21.83
CA ASN A 42 7.15 -3.82 23.00
C ASN A 42 7.32 -4.67 24.28
N ASP A 43 8.45 -5.35 24.41
CA ASP A 43 8.65 -6.42 25.42
C ASP A 43 9.92 -6.28 26.27
N VAL A 44 10.71 -5.20 26.07
CA VAL A 44 11.95 -4.96 26.82
C VAL A 44 11.69 -3.96 27.92
N ALA A 45 12.08 -4.29 29.16
CA ALA A 45 11.97 -3.40 30.31
C ALA A 45 12.46 -1.98 29.98
N GLY A 46 11.64 -0.97 30.29
CA GLY A 46 11.91 0.44 30.00
C GLY A 46 11.51 0.90 28.60
N MET A 47 11.06 0.01 27.70
CA MET A 47 10.41 0.44 26.46
C MET A 47 9.10 1.16 26.77
N THR A 48 8.83 2.22 26.02
CA THR A 48 7.55 2.92 26.06
C THR A 48 6.95 3.06 24.67
N LYS A 49 5.62 3.12 24.62
CA LYS A 49 4.84 3.44 23.43
C LYS A 49 3.78 4.47 23.81
N VAL A 50 3.68 5.51 23.00
CA VAL A 50 2.68 6.58 23.15
C VAL A 50 1.93 6.70 21.83
N ILE A 51 0.61 6.80 21.89
CA ILE A 51 -0.26 7.15 20.76
C ILE A 51 -1.03 8.41 21.12
N LEU A 52 -0.97 9.40 20.25
CA LEU A 52 -1.61 10.69 20.39
C LEU A 52 -2.62 10.92 19.26
N ASP A 53 -3.64 11.72 19.53
CA ASP A 53 -4.49 12.27 18.49
C ASP A 53 -3.79 13.38 17.68
N ALA A 54 -4.46 13.86 16.63
CA ALA A 54 -3.93 14.94 15.78
C ALA A 54 -3.77 16.30 16.49
N ARG A 55 -4.25 16.45 17.73
CA ARG A 55 -4.08 17.64 18.59
C ARG A 55 -3.00 17.44 19.65
N GLY A 56 -2.33 16.29 19.66
CA GLY A 56 -1.28 15.97 20.63
C GLY A 56 -1.80 15.44 21.98
N ARG A 57 -3.08 15.09 22.09
CA ARG A 57 -3.64 14.53 23.33
C ARG A 57 -3.40 13.03 23.41
N LEU A 58 -3.11 12.53 24.60
CA LEU A 58 -2.85 11.12 24.86
C LEU A 58 -4.09 10.25 24.61
N LEU A 59 -3.92 9.21 23.79
CA LEU A 59 -4.93 8.16 23.57
C LEU A 59 -4.50 6.82 24.15
N GLU A 60 -3.22 6.47 24.01
CA GLU A 60 -2.66 5.23 24.54
C GLU A 60 -1.25 5.45 25.06
N PHE A 61 -0.95 4.88 26.22
CA PHE A 61 0.38 4.77 26.80
C PHE A 61 0.64 3.34 27.22
N GLN A 62 1.83 2.84 26.92
CA GLN A 62 2.34 1.56 27.42
C GLN A 62 3.79 1.73 27.86
N ALA A 63 4.15 1.13 28.98
CA ALA A 63 5.53 0.99 29.42
C ALA A 63 5.79 -0.44 29.91
N VAL A 64 6.91 -1.02 29.50
CA VAL A 64 7.30 -2.36 29.92
C VAL A 64 7.99 -2.28 31.29
N PRO A 65 7.43 -2.90 32.35
CA PRO A 65 8.02 -2.83 33.67
C PRO A 65 9.37 -3.58 33.77
N PRO A 66 10.18 -3.32 34.82
CA PRO A 66 11.38 -4.10 35.09
C PRO A 66 11.09 -5.60 35.22
N GLN A 67 11.94 -6.43 34.61
CA GLN A 67 11.82 -7.90 34.69
C GLN A 67 12.04 -8.42 36.12
N VAL A 68 12.92 -7.77 36.87
CA VAL A 68 13.19 -8.08 38.29
C VAL A 68 12.48 -7.05 39.15
N LYS A 69 11.59 -7.52 40.04
CA LYS A 69 10.86 -6.64 40.96
C LYS A 69 11.82 -5.97 41.94
N GLU A 70 11.64 -4.68 42.17
CA GLU A 70 12.39 -3.96 43.19
C GLU A 70 11.83 -4.31 44.57
N LYS A 71 12.68 -4.84 45.47
CA LYS A 71 12.25 -5.27 46.82
C LYS A 71 11.87 -4.11 47.74
N THR A 72 12.44 -2.94 47.49
CA THR A 72 12.26 -1.71 48.30
C THR A 72 11.37 -0.69 47.60
N ALA A 73 10.68 -1.05 46.52
CA ALA A 73 9.78 -0.13 45.85
C ALA A 73 8.67 0.29 46.82
N GLN A 74 8.62 1.58 47.12
CA GLN A 74 7.56 2.16 47.91
C GLN A 74 6.34 2.34 47.00
N THR A 75 5.31 1.53 47.22
CA THR A 75 4.07 1.58 46.44
C THR A 75 3.23 2.78 46.88
N SER A 76 3.62 3.97 46.43
CA SER A 76 2.76 5.15 46.54
C SER A 76 1.56 5.00 45.61
N GLU A 77 0.42 5.56 46.01
CA GLU A 77 -0.76 5.62 45.16
C GLU A 77 -0.43 6.43 43.89
N VAL A 78 -0.82 5.90 42.74
CA VAL A 78 -0.54 6.52 41.43
C VAL A 78 -1.45 7.72 41.24
N ASP A 79 -0.86 8.88 40.95
CA ASP A 79 -1.63 10.05 40.54
C ASP A 79 -2.04 9.94 39.06
N TRP A 80 -3.24 9.41 38.84
CA TRP A 80 -3.82 9.27 37.49
C TRP A 80 -4.20 10.61 36.86
N SER A 81 -4.33 11.69 37.64
CA SER A 81 -4.75 13.00 37.12
C SER A 81 -3.77 13.54 36.08
N MET A 82 -2.48 13.19 36.18
CA MET A 82 -1.46 13.53 35.20
C MET A 82 -1.78 12.96 33.81
N LEU A 83 -2.07 11.65 33.71
CA LEU A 83 -2.37 11.01 32.41
C LEU A 83 -3.71 11.48 31.83
N PHE A 84 -4.69 11.78 32.68
CA PHE A 84 -5.93 12.43 32.25
C PHE A 84 -5.64 13.81 31.66
N SER A 85 -4.80 14.63 32.31
CA SER A 85 -4.41 15.95 31.81
C SER A 85 -3.70 15.87 30.45
N GLU A 86 -2.80 14.89 30.25
CA GLU A 86 -2.15 14.67 28.95
C GLU A 86 -3.14 14.22 27.86
N ALA A 87 -4.22 13.53 28.24
CA ALA A 87 -5.34 13.23 27.36
C ALA A 87 -6.29 14.43 27.14
N GLY A 88 -6.03 15.57 27.79
CA GLY A 88 -6.90 16.74 27.82
C GLY A 88 -8.15 16.59 28.68
N LEU A 89 -8.25 15.52 29.46
CA LEU A 89 -9.40 15.15 30.29
C LEU A 89 -9.25 15.68 31.71
N ASP A 90 -10.37 16.00 32.35
CA ASP A 90 -10.43 16.21 33.80
C ASP A 90 -11.00 14.94 34.46
N ILE A 91 -10.17 14.28 35.27
CA ILE A 91 -10.53 13.04 35.98
C ILE A 91 -11.80 13.16 36.81
N ARG A 92 -12.16 14.36 37.28
CA ARG A 92 -13.37 14.62 38.09
C ARG A 92 -14.66 14.41 37.31
N ASN A 93 -14.60 14.48 35.99
CA ASN A 93 -15.75 14.23 35.12
C ASN A 93 -15.97 12.74 34.83
N TYR A 94 -15.11 11.86 35.35
CA TYR A 94 -15.17 10.43 35.11
C TYR A 94 -15.40 9.67 36.40
N ARG A 95 -16.30 8.69 36.34
CA ARG A 95 -16.62 7.82 37.47
C ARG A 95 -15.69 6.62 37.47
N GLN A 96 -14.95 6.43 38.56
CA GLN A 96 -14.10 5.24 38.73
C GLN A 96 -14.93 3.96 38.80
N THR A 97 -14.47 2.92 38.12
CA THR A 97 -15.05 1.58 38.03
C THR A 97 -13.96 0.51 38.05
N GLU A 98 -14.35 -0.77 38.18
CA GLU A 98 -13.41 -1.88 38.07
C GLU A 98 -12.97 -2.10 36.61
N SER A 99 -11.69 -2.44 36.42
CA SER A 99 -11.13 -2.70 35.10
C SER A 99 -11.58 -4.05 34.55
N ASN A 100 -12.08 -4.02 33.31
CA ASN A 100 -12.59 -5.20 32.62
C ASN A 100 -11.61 -5.73 31.56
N TRP A 101 -10.54 -4.99 31.25
CA TRP A 101 -9.55 -5.35 30.23
C TRP A 101 -8.20 -5.68 30.88
N THR A 102 -7.68 -6.87 30.60
CA THR A 102 -6.31 -7.23 31.02
C THR A 102 -5.30 -6.36 30.29
N PRO A 103 -4.37 -5.64 30.94
CA PRO A 103 -3.35 -4.85 30.25
C PRO A 103 -2.43 -5.74 29.38
N PRO A 104 -1.74 -5.18 28.36
CA PRO A 104 -0.80 -5.91 27.51
C PRO A 104 0.57 -6.13 28.14
N VAL A 105 0.83 -5.49 29.28
CA VAL A 105 2.03 -5.62 30.10
C VAL A 105 1.64 -6.10 31.50
N TYR A 106 2.58 -6.67 32.24
CA TYR A 106 2.33 -7.04 33.62
C TYR A 106 2.03 -5.80 34.48
N ALA A 107 1.01 -5.89 35.31
CA ALA A 107 0.60 -4.86 36.26
C ALA A 107 0.18 -5.53 37.57
N ASP A 108 0.39 -4.85 38.70
CA ASP A 108 -0.07 -5.32 40.03
C ASP A 108 -1.37 -4.62 40.48
N SER A 109 -1.77 -3.57 39.76
CA SER A 109 -3.00 -2.82 39.99
C SER A 109 -3.58 -2.34 38.65
N SER A 110 -4.90 -2.39 38.53
CA SER A 110 -5.63 -1.88 37.37
C SER A 110 -6.90 -1.17 37.83
N LEU A 111 -7.24 -0.10 37.12
CA LEU A 111 -8.40 0.75 37.38
C LEU A 111 -9.04 1.14 36.06
N SER A 112 -10.33 1.47 36.14
CA SER A 112 -11.08 1.98 35.00
C SER A 112 -11.87 3.21 35.39
N TRP A 113 -12.21 4.03 34.40
CA TRP A 113 -13.14 5.13 34.59
C TRP A 113 -14.10 5.23 33.42
N GLU A 114 -15.37 5.51 33.72
CA GLU A 114 -16.41 5.73 32.72
C GLU A 114 -16.78 7.21 32.64
N GLY A 115 -16.95 7.70 31.42
CA GLY A 115 -17.38 9.06 31.15
C GLY A 115 -17.70 9.27 29.68
N THR A 116 -17.43 10.46 29.16
CA THR A 116 -17.78 10.85 27.79
C THR A 116 -16.56 11.35 27.02
N HIS A 117 -16.63 11.32 25.70
CA HIS A 117 -15.55 11.82 24.84
C HIS A 117 -15.44 13.34 24.96
N ILE A 118 -14.21 13.85 25.05
CA ILE A 118 -13.89 15.26 25.29
C ILE A 118 -14.57 16.25 24.32
N ASP A 119 -14.55 15.96 23.02
CA ASP A 119 -15.18 16.82 22.00
C ASP A 119 -16.62 16.42 21.67
N HIS A 120 -17.09 15.28 22.19
CA HIS A 120 -18.36 14.66 21.78
C HIS A 120 -19.02 14.00 22.98
N ALA A 121 -19.70 14.81 23.81
CA ALA A 121 -20.32 14.36 25.05
C ALA A 121 -21.35 13.22 24.84
N GLU A 122 -21.88 13.06 23.63
CA GLU A 122 -22.78 11.96 23.28
C GLU A 122 -22.11 10.59 23.13
N ILE A 123 -20.78 10.55 23.05
CA ILE A 123 -20.00 9.31 22.87
C ILE A 123 -19.50 8.86 24.24
N PRO A 124 -19.99 7.74 24.79
CA PRO A 124 -19.46 7.20 26.02
C PRO A 124 -18.06 6.64 25.77
N VAL A 125 -17.14 6.87 26.71
CA VAL A 125 -15.78 6.31 26.66
C VAL A 125 -15.44 5.70 28.00
N ARG A 126 -14.61 4.67 27.96
CA ARG A 126 -14.00 4.05 29.14
C ARG A 126 -12.50 4.28 29.09
N ILE A 127 -11.88 4.55 30.21
CA ILE A 127 -10.43 4.71 30.33
C ILE A 127 -9.93 3.53 31.12
N GLU A 128 -9.06 2.72 30.51
CA GLU A 128 -8.39 1.62 31.21
C GLU A 128 -6.98 2.07 31.59
N ALA A 129 -6.58 1.86 32.85
CA ALA A 129 -5.24 2.15 33.28
C ALA A 129 -4.69 1.06 34.21
N ALA A 130 -3.38 0.87 34.18
CA ALA A 130 -2.73 -0.10 35.03
C ALA A 130 -1.35 0.37 35.47
N ALA A 131 -0.94 -0.04 36.67
CA ALA A 131 0.32 0.32 37.28
C ALA A 131 1.09 -0.90 37.79
N PHE A 132 2.39 -0.72 37.95
CA PHE A 132 3.29 -1.69 38.56
C PHE A 132 4.19 -0.97 39.56
N GLN A 133 4.18 -1.41 40.82
CA GLN A 133 4.96 -0.84 41.92
C GLN A 133 4.84 0.70 42.02
N GLY A 134 3.62 1.23 41.90
CA GLY A 134 3.35 2.68 42.01
C GLY A 134 3.72 3.51 40.77
N LYS A 135 4.02 2.87 39.63
CA LYS A 135 4.32 3.54 38.36
C LYS A 135 3.29 3.18 37.29
N PRO A 136 2.71 4.15 36.55
CA PRO A 136 1.84 3.85 35.42
C PRO A 136 2.58 3.02 34.36
N VAL A 137 1.95 1.94 33.90
CA VAL A 137 2.47 1.09 32.81
C VAL A 137 1.50 0.98 31.64
N TYR A 138 0.24 1.39 31.83
CA TYR A 138 -0.79 1.32 30.82
C TYR A 138 -1.83 2.41 31.03
N PHE A 139 -2.24 3.06 29.95
CA PHE A 139 -3.39 3.96 29.89
C PHE A 139 -3.98 3.89 28.49
N GLN A 140 -5.28 3.73 28.34
CA GLN A 140 -5.94 3.72 27.05
C GLN A 140 -7.34 4.29 27.15
N ILE A 141 -7.67 5.21 26.23
CA ILE A 141 -9.05 5.61 25.97
C ILE A 141 -9.68 4.54 25.07
N VAL A 142 -10.71 3.88 25.59
CA VAL A 142 -11.50 2.84 24.91
C VAL A 142 -12.85 3.44 24.51
N ALA A 143 -13.02 3.64 23.21
CA ALA A 143 -14.24 4.12 22.61
C ALA A 143 -15.21 2.97 22.27
N PRO A 144 -16.50 3.24 21.97
CA PRO A 144 -17.50 2.19 21.74
C PRO A 144 -17.25 1.30 20.52
N TRP A 145 -16.38 1.73 19.61
CA TRP A 145 -15.98 0.99 18.42
C TRP A 145 -14.67 0.21 18.62
N ASP A 146 -13.96 0.43 19.72
CA ASP A 146 -12.73 -0.31 20.02
C ASP A 146 -13.09 -1.73 20.45
N LYS A 147 -12.46 -2.70 19.78
CA LYS A 147 -12.70 -4.12 20.01
C LYS A 147 -11.55 -4.72 20.82
N PRO A 148 -11.77 -5.82 21.55
CA PRO A 148 -10.71 -6.53 22.26
C PRO A 148 -9.81 -7.27 21.26
N LEU A 149 -8.97 -6.54 20.52
CA LEU A 149 -8.17 -7.06 19.40
C LEU A 149 -7.27 -8.26 19.76
N ARG A 150 -6.87 -8.39 21.04
CA ARG A 150 -6.07 -9.53 21.54
C ARG A 150 -6.88 -10.83 21.76
N GLN A 151 -8.21 -10.75 21.73
CA GLN A 151 -9.11 -11.90 21.80
C GLN A 151 -9.76 -12.21 20.45
N GLU A 152 -9.76 -11.26 19.51
CA GLU A 152 -10.31 -11.50 18.19
C GLU A 152 -9.46 -12.51 17.44
N GLU A 153 -10.03 -13.68 17.14
CA GLU A 153 -9.54 -14.54 16.08
C GLU A 153 -9.67 -13.75 14.78
N THR A 154 -8.60 -13.08 14.36
CA THR A 154 -8.61 -12.20 13.19
C THR A 154 -8.70 -13.06 11.94
N TYR A 155 -9.90 -13.52 11.61
CA TYR A 155 -10.16 -14.21 10.36
C TYR A 155 -10.59 -13.19 9.32
N SER A 156 -9.79 -13.07 8.26
CA SER A 156 -10.30 -12.59 6.98
C SER A 156 -11.61 -13.32 6.66
N THR A 157 -12.61 -12.57 6.19
CA THR A 157 -13.91 -13.15 5.81
C THR A 157 -13.70 -14.28 4.81
N ALA A 158 -14.59 -15.29 4.77
CA ALA A 158 -14.43 -16.42 3.84
C ALA A 158 -14.19 -15.99 2.37
N PRO A 159 -14.86 -14.96 1.83
CA PRO A 159 -14.55 -14.41 0.51
C PRO A 159 -13.13 -13.85 0.38
N VAL A 160 -12.67 -13.05 1.35
CA VAL A 160 -11.31 -12.45 1.33
C VAL A 160 -10.24 -13.55 1.42
N ARG A 161 -10.48 -14.60 2.22
CA ARG A 161 -9.61 -15.78 2.26
C ARG A 161 -9.60 -16.51 0.91
N ALA A 162 -10.76 -16.73 0.29
CA ALA A 162 -10.83 -17.35 -1.02
C ALA A 162 -10.07 -16.53 -2.09
N ALA A 163 -10.22 -15.21 -2.09
CA ALA A 163 -9.46 -14.31 -2.97
C ALA A 163 -7.94 -14.48 -2.77
N SER A 164 -7.50 -14.51 -1.51
CA SER A 164 -6.08 -14.68 -1.15
C SER A 164 -5.55 -16.03 -1.62
N VAL A 165 -6.29 -17.11 -1.38
CA VAL A 165 -5.92 -18.47 -1.83
C VAL A 165 -5.84 -18.54 -3.35
N ILE A 166 -6.83 -18.01 -4.07
CA ILE A 166 -6.83 -17.98 -5.54
C ILE A 166 -5.62 -17.19 -6.05
N PHE A 167 -5.38 -16.00 -5.50
CA PHE A 167 -4.23 -15.17 -5.86
C PHE A 167 -2.89 -15.88 -5.63
N ILE A 168 -2.71 -16.53 -4.48
CA ILE A 168 -1.50 -17.30 -4.15
C ILE A 168 -1.32 -18.45 -5.12
N LEU A 169 -2.37 -19.25 -5.37
CA LEU A 169 -2.29 -20.40 -6.27
C LEU A 169 -1.96 -19.98 -7.71
N VAL A 170 -2.57 -18.89 -8.19
CA VAL A 170 -2.26 -18.32 -9.52
C VAL A 170 -0.81 -17.84 -9.57
N THR A 171 -0.37 -17.09 -8.57
CA THR A 171 1.00 -16.56 -8.49
C THR A 171 2.01 -17.71 -8.49
N LEU A 172 1.82 -18.72 -7.64
CA LEU A 172 2.68 -19.92 -7.61
C LEU A 172 2.66 -20.66 -8.96
N SER A 173 1.50 -20.80 -9.59
CA SER A 173 1.38 -21.43 -10.91
C SER A 173 2.16 -20.66 -11.98
N VAL A 174 2.08 -19.34 -11.99
CA VAL A 174 2.82 -18.45 -12.90
C VAL A 174 4.33 -18.56 -12.65
N LEU A 175 4.77 -18.60 -11.39
CA LEU A 175 6.18 -18.76 -11.04
C LEU A 175 6.72 -20.12 -11.46
N VAL A 176 6.01 -21.20 -11.14
CA VAL A 176 6.40 -22.58 -11.52
C VAL A 176 6.46 -22.70 -13.04
N ALA A 177 5.42 -22.26 -13.76
CA ALA A 177 5.42 -22.23 -15.21
C ALA A 177 6.56 -21.36 -15.77
N GLY A 178 6.80 -20.20 -15.16
CA GLY A 178 7.90 -19.30 -15.49
C GLY A 178 9.27 -20.00 -15.41
N VAL A 179 9.53 -20.75 -14.34
CA VAL A 179 10.80 -21.49 -14.17
C VAL A 179 10.98 -22.51 -15.30
N PHE A 180 9.95 -23.31 -15.59
CA PHE A 180 10.01 -24.32 -16.65
C PHE A 180 10.19 -23.70 -18.03
N LEU A 181 9.45 -22.62 -18.32
CA LEU A 181 9.52 -21.91 -19.60
C LEU A 181 10.86 -21.19 -19.77
N ALA A 182 11.35 -20.48 -18.76
CA ALA A 182 12.65 -19.83 -18.78
C ALA A 182 13.77 -20.86 -19.04
N ARG A 183 13.78 -21.99 -18.31
CA ARG A 183 14.77 -23.06 -18.52
C ARG A 183 14.69 -23.64 -19.94
N ARG A 184 13.48 -23.89 -20.45
CA ARG A 184 13.26 -24.39 -21.81
C ARG A 184 13.76 -23.38 -22.85
N ASN A 185 13.44 -22.11 -22.68
CA ASN A 185 13.81 -21.04 -23.60
C ASN A 185 15.32 -20.82 -23.64
N LEU A 186 15.99 -20.90 -22.48
CA LEU A 186 17.45 -20.82 -22.37
C LEU A 186 18.11 -22.00 -23.09
N ARG A 187 17.65 -23.23 -22.85
CA ARG A 187 18.16 -24.43 -23.53
C ARG A 187 18.00 -24.38 -25.05
N GLN A 188 16.97 -23.70 -25.54
CA GLN A 188 16.73 -23.55 -26.97
C GLN A 188 17.50 -22.37 -27.60
N GLY A 189 18.27 -21.60 -26.84
CA GLY A 189 19.02 -20.44 -27.34
C GLY A 189 18.13 -19.30 -27.85
N ARG A 190 16.86 -19.24 -27.42
CA ARG A 190 15.84 -18.32 -27.96
C ARG A 190 15.59 -17.09 -27.10
N SER A 191 16.18 -17.04 -25.90
CA SER A 191 15.91 -15.99 -24.91
C SER A 191 16.78 -14.75 -25.10
N ASP A 192 16.19 -13.57 -24.92
CA ASP A 192 16.94 -12.33 -24.74
C ASP A 192 17.57 -12.25 -23.34
N THR A 193 18.77 -12.81 -23.20
CA THR A 193 19.52 -12.79 -21.93
C THR A 193 20.04 -11.40 -21.57
N LYS A 194 20.29 -10.54 -22.56
CA LYS A 194 20.74 -9.17 -22.34
C LYS A 194 19.61 -8.31 -21.75
N GLY A 195 18.40 -8.40 -22.31
CA GLY A 195 17.23 -7.75 -21.74
C GLY A 195 16.89 -8.28 -20.35
N ALA A 196 16.99 -9.59 -20.13
CA ALA A 196 16.80 -10.19 -18.82
C ALA A 196 17.75 -9.58 -17.78
N PHE A 197 19.04 -9.50 -18.10
CA PHE A 197 20.05 -8.93 -17.22
C PHE A 197 19.81 -7.45 -16.92
N LYS A 198 19.43 -6.65 -17.93
CA LYS A 198 19.07 -5.24 -17.75
C LYS A 198 17.91 -5.08 -16.78
N ILE A 199 16.84 -5.87 -16.93
CA ILE A 199 15.68 -5.84 -16.03
C ILE A 199 16.05 -6.28 -14.62
N THR A 200 16.79 -7.37 -14.48
CA THR A 200 17.23 -7.83 -13.16
C THR A 200 18.04 -6.76 -12.43
N ILE A 201 19.03 -6.14 -13.09
CA ILE A 201 19.84 -5.08 -12.46
C ILE A 201 18.98 -3.85 -12.14
N PHE A 202 18.15 -3.41 -13.08
CA PHE A 202 17.29 -2.24 -12.86
C PHE A 202 16.37 -2.43 -11.66
N VAL A 203 15.67 -3.58 -11.61
CA VAL A 203 14.79 -3.93 -10.50
C VAL A 203 15.57 -4.07 -9.19
N PHE A 204 16.74 -4.70 -9.21
CA PHE A 204 17.60 -4.84 -8.04
C PHE A 204 18.02 -3.49 -7.47
N LEU A 205 18.55 -2.58 -8.32
CA LEU A 205 19.04 -1.28 -7.89
C LEU A 205 17.92 -0.38 -7.38
N ILE A 206 16.75 -0.39 -8.02
CA ILE A 206 15.58 0.39 -7.57
C ILE A 206 15.04 -0.15 -6.26
N SER A 207 14.92 -1.47 -6.11
CA SER A 207 14.50 -2.11 -4.85
C SER A 207 15.44 -1.76 -3.72
N LEU A 208 16.75 -1.91 -3.98
CA LEU A 208 17.79 -1.64 -3.00
C LEU A 208 17.74 -0.16 -2.58
N ALA A 209 17.63 0.76 -3.53
CA ALA A 209 17.55 2.19 -3.25
C ALA A 209 16.27 2.56 -2.47
N ALA A 210 15.11 2.00 -2.84
CA ALA A 210 13.85 2.25 -2.16
C ALA A 210 13.89 1.79 -0.70
N SER A 211 14.34 0.55 -0.46
CA SER A 211 14.47 0.00 0.90
C SER A 211 15.53 0.74 1.73
N LEU A 212 16.69 1.09 1.16
CA LEU A 212 17.73 1.85 1.86
C LEU A 212 17.26 3.26 2.27
N LEU A 213 16.39 3.91 1.49
CA LEU A 213 15.86 5.23 1.87
C LEU A 213 14.97 5.16 3.11
N VAL A 214 14.19 4.09 3.24
CA VAL A 214 13.18 3.98 4.30
C VAL A 214 13.74 3.31 5.55
N ALA A 215 14.77 2.47 5.40
CA ALA A 215 15.33 1.71 6.50
C ALA A 215 15.72 2.59 7.71
N ASP A 216 15.40 2.10 8.91
CA ASP A 216 15.85 2.70 10.15
C ASP A 216 17.21 2.12 10.53
N HIS A 217 18.26 2.81 10.10
CA HIS A 217 19.64 2.42 10.35
C HIS A 217 20.02 2.57 11.82
N ILE A 218 20.80 1.62 12.32
CA ILE A 218 21.19 1.55 13.73
C ILE A 218 22.70 1.73 13.81
N PRO A 219 23.24 2.57 14.72
CA PRO A 219 24.68 2.75 14.89
C PRO A 219 25.31 1.58 15.67
N ASP A 220 25.03 0.35 15.21
CA ASP A 220 25.60 -0.91 15.65
C ASP A 220 25.95 -1.72 14.40
N LEU A 221 27.22 -2.05 14.22
CA LEU A 221 27.72 -2.65 12.98
C LEU A 221 27.07 -4.01 12.69
N THR A 222 26.86 -4.85 13.71
CA THR A 222 26.29 -6.19 13.51
C THR A 222 24.82 -6.10 13.10
N LYS A 223 24.06 -5.21 13.74
CA LYS A 223 22.65 -4.97 13.40
C LYS A 223 22.49 -4.30 12.04
N GLU A 224 23.35 -3.34 11.73
CA GLU A 224 23.37 -2.66 10.44
C GLU A 224 23.61 -3.66 9.30
N VAL A 225 24.60 -4.53 9.45
CA VAL A 225 24.86 -5.61 8.47
C VAL A 225 23.66 -6.55 8.34
N SER A 226 22.94 -6.86 9.41
CA SER A 226 21.70 -7.64 9.37
C SER A 226 20.59 -6.96 8.55
N ILE A 227 20.37 -5.66 8.75
CA ILE A 227 19.42 -4.85 7.97
C ILE A 227 19.82 -4.86 6.49
N LEU A 228 21.08 -4.61 6.17
CA LEU A 228 21.58 -4.62 4.80
C LEU A 228 21.44 -5.99 4.14
N TYR A 229 21.66 -7.09 4.88
CA TYR A 229 21.42 -8.44 4.36
C TYR A 229 19.94 -8.70 4.05
N LYS A 230 19.01 -8.25 4.91
CA LYS A 230 17.57 -8.36 4.64
C LYS A 230 17.22 -7.59 3.37
N ILE A 231 17.62 -6.32 3.29
CA ILE A 231 17.36 -5.43 2.14
C ILE A 231 17.91 -6.04 0.85
N ALA A 232 19.18 -6.47 0.85
CA ALA A 232 19.82 -7.07 -0.30
C ALA A 232 19.16 -8.41 -0.69
N GLY A 233 18.78 -9.23 0.30
CA GLY A 233 18.11 -10.51 0.10
C GLY A 233 16.75 -10.36 -0.57
N TYR A 234 15.88 -9.48 -0.05
CA TYR A 234 14.58 -9.18 -0.65
C TYR A 234 14.72 -8.58 -2.05
N SER A 235 15.62 -7.61 -2.22
CA SER A 235 15.88 -6.96 -3.51
C SER A 235 16.38 -7.95 -4.56
N LEU A 236 17.30 -8.84 -4.18
CA LEU A 236 17.86 -9.85 -5.08
C LEU A 236 16.81 -10.90 -5.45
N LEU A 237 16.02 -11.39 -4.48
CA LEU A 237 14.94 -12.33 -4.73
C LEU A 237 13.94 -11.75 -5.72
N TYR A 238 13.45 -10.54 -5.47
CA TYR A 238 12.48 -9.88 -6.32
C TYR A 238 13.03 -9.64 -7.74
N ALA A 239 14.26 -9.14 -7.85
CA ALA A 239 14.95 -8.95 -9.13
C ALA A 239 15.15 -10.26 -9.90
N ALA A 240 15.57 -11.34 -9.22
CA ALA A 240 15.75 -12.65 -9.83
C ALA A 240 14.42 -13.21 -10.36
N LEU A 241 13.34 -13.05 -9.61
CA LEU A 241 11.99 -13.43 -10.06
C LEU A 241 11.59 -12.63 -11.30
N MET A 242 11.85 -11.32 -11.36
CA MET A 242 11.51 -10.50 -12.53
C MET A 242 12.33 -10.89 -13.77
N GLY A 243 13.63 -11.12 -13.61
CA GLY A 243 14.49 -11.62 -14.68
C GLY A 243 14.03 -12.99 -15.19
N LEU A 244 13.61 -13.88 -14.29
CA LEU A 244 13.09 -15.19 -14.64
C LEU A 244 11.77 -15.09 -15.42
N LEU A 245 10.83 -14.26 -14.96
CA LEU A 245 9.59 -14.00 -15.67
C LEU A 245 9.85 -13.39 -17.06
N TYR A 246 10.83 -12.48 -17.19
CA TYR A 246 11.25 -11.94 -18.48
C TYR A 246 11.72 -13.03 -19.45
N LEU A 247 12.62 -13.91 -18.99
CA LEU A 247 13.15 -15.02 -19.78
C LEU A 247 12.06 -16.02 -20.21
N ALA A 248 11.04 -16.21 -19.37
CA ALA A 248 9.88 -17.02 -19.71
C ALA A 248 9.00 -16.34 -20.78
N LEU A 249 8.79 -15.03 -20.62
CA LEU A 249 7.84 -14.22 -21.39
C LEU A 249 8.34 -13.88 -22.81
N GLU A 250 9.56 -13.35 -22.91
CA GLU A 250 10.05 -12.68 -24.13
C GLU A 250 9.95 -13.54 -25.40
N PRO A 251 10.39 -14.81 -25.42
CA PRO A 251 10.36 -15.62 -26.65
C PRO A 251 8.94 -15.93 -27.13
N TYR A 252 8.00 -16.09 -26.20
CA TYR A 252 6.60 -16.39 -26.53
C TYR A 252 5.87 -15.13 -27.00
N ALA A 253 6.07 -14.02 -26.29
CA ALA A 253 5.51 -12.73 -26.65
C ALA A 253 5.99 -12.30 -28.04
N ARG A 254 7.29 -12.37 -28.33
CA ARG A 254 7.86 -12.02 -29.65
C ARG A 254 7.28 -12.84 -30.79
N ARG A 255 7.02 -14.14 -30.57
CA ARG A 255 6.52 -15.04 -31.63
C ARG A 255 5.05 -14.87 -31.95
N ARG A 256 4.21 -14.75 -30.92
CA ARG A 256 2.75 -14.74 -31.11
C ARG A 256 2.19 -13.32 -31.12
N TRP A 257 2.73 -12.43 -30.29
CA TRP A 257 2.17 -11.10 -30.01
C TRP A 257 3.26 -10.04 -29.99
N ALA A 258 4.03 -9.94 -31.08
CA ALA A 258 5.09 -8.94 -31.20
C ALA A 258 4.59 -7.54 -30.81
N ASN A 259 3.40 -7.16 -31.27
CA ASN A 259 2.80 -5.85 -30.99
C ASN A 259 2.67 -5.49 -29.49
N LEU A 260 2.55 -6.48 -28.59
CA LEU A 260 2.42 -6.23 -27.15
C LEU A 260 3.77 -6.01 -26.43
N ILE A 261 4.90 -6.29 -27.10
CA ILE A 261 6.24 -6.17 -26.51
C ILE A 261 7.18 -5.26 -27.32
N ILE A 262 6.78 -4.79 -28.51
CA ILE A 262 7.63 -3.93 -29.36
C ILE A 262 8.08 -2.67 -28.63
N SER A 263 7.16 -1.91 -28.04
CA SER A 263 7.49 -0.66 -27.33
C SER A 263 8.42 -0.91 -26.15
N TRP A 264 8.18 -1.99 -25.42
CA TRP A 264 9.04 -2.44 -24.33
C TRP A 264 10.47 -2.80 -24.81
N ASN A 265 10.58 -3.55 -25.91
CA ASN A 265 11.88 -3.92 -26.47
C ASN A 265 12.64 -2.69 -26.98
N ARG A 266 11.95 -1.71 -27.59
CA ARG A 266 12.55 -0.43 -28.01
C ARG A 266 13.06 0.36 -26.81
N LEU A 267 12.28 0.45 -25.73
CA LEU A 267 12.70 1.08 -24.48
C LEU A 267 13.98 0.43 -23.93
N LEU A 268 14.03 -0.90 -23.87
CA LEU A 268 15.22 -1.64 -23.39
C LEU A 268 16.42 -1.56 -24.32
N ALA A 269 16.20 -1.39 -25.62
CA ALA A 269 17.26 -1.19 -26.60
C ALA A 269 17.94 0.18 -26.47
N GLY A 270 17.27 1.17 -25.87
CA GLY A 270 17.76 2.55 -25.77
C GLY A 270 16.98 3.56 -26.63
N ASP A 271 15.99 3.08 -27.40
CA ASP A 271 15.20 3.90 -28.32
C ASP A 271 14.07 4.63 -27.58
N TRP A 272 14.43 5.41 -26.55
CA TRP A 272 13.45 6.01 -25.64
C TRP A 272 12.52 6.99 -26.35
N ARG A 273 12.99 7.65 -27.41
CA ARG A 273 12.24 8.61 -28.23
C ARG A 273 11.32 7.96 -29.27
N ASP A 274 11.20 6.65 -29.24
CA ASP A 274 10.34 5.95 -30.17
C ASP A 274 8.85 6.33 -29.98
N PRO A 275 8.09 6.58 -31.06
CA PRO A 275 6.68 6.97 -30.94
C PRO A 275 5.81 5.92 -30.24
N LEU A 276 6.15 4.62 -30.36
CA LEU A 276 5.41 3.55 -29.67
C LEU A 276 5.63 3.58 -28.16
N VAL A 277 6.82 4.01 -27.70
CA VAL A 277 7.10 4.19 -26.27
C VAL A 277 6.22 5.30 -25.72
N GLY A 278 6.19 6.46 -26.39
CA GLY A 278 5.37 7.59 -25.98
C GLY A 278 3.88 7.28 -25.96
N ARG A 279 3.38 6.63 -27.02
CA ARG A 279 1.98 6.20 -27.13
C ARG A 279 1.58 5.26 -26.00
N ASP A 280 2.38 4.23 -25.72
CA ASP A 280 2.01 3.23 -24.72
C ASP A 280 2.08 3.81 -23.30
N ILE A 281 3.01 4.73 -23.02
CA ILE A 281 3.04 5.50 -21.76
C ILE A 281 1.75 6.30 -21.59
N LEU A 282 1.30 7.03 -22.63
CA LEU A 282 0.07 7.82 -22.57
C LEU A 282 -1.19 6.96 -22.40
N ILE A 283 -1.31 5.87 -23.16
CA ILE A 283 -2.47 4.97 -23.06
C ILE A 283 -2.52 4.33 -21.68
N GLY A 284 -1.37 3.84 -21.20
CA GLY A 284 -1.23 3.32 -19.84
C GLY A 284 -1.63 4.37 -18.80
N GLY A 285 -1.05 5.57 -18.88
CA GLY A 285 -1.35 6.66 -17.94
C GLY A 285 -2.82 7.06 -17.93
N MET A 286 -3.47 7.18 -19.10
CA MET A 286 -4.89 7.48 -19.21
C MET A 286 -5.76 6.39 -18.58
N LEU A 287 -5.47 5.11 -18.87
CA LEU A 287 -6.22 3.99 -18.30
C LEU A 287 -5.96 3.86 -16.78
N GLY A 288 -4.74 4.16 -16.31
CA GLY A 288 -4.37 4.14 -14.89
C GLY A 288 -5.08 5.24 -14.10
N LEU A 289 -5.14 6.46 -14.64
CA LEU A 289 -5.96 7.53 -14.06
C LEU A 289 -7.45 7.19 -14.12
N GLY A 290 -7.90 6.56 -15.22
CA GLY A 290 -9.27 6.03 -15.34
C GLY A 290 -9.60 4.99 -14.27
N HIS A 291 -8.64 4.15 -13.90
CA HIS A 291 -8.77 3.21 -12.80
C HIS A 291 -8.95 3.95 -11.46
N THR A 292 -8.16 4.99 -11.18
CA THR A 292 -8.32 5.85 -10.00
C THR A 292 -9.72 6.49 -9.96
N VAL A 293 -10.21 7.01 -11.08
CA VAL A 293 -11.56 7.57 -11.19
C VAL A 293 -12.64 6.53 -10.88
N VAL A 294 -12.51 5.32 -11.42
CA VAL A 294 -13.43 4.19 -11.17
C VAL A 294 -13.45 3.78 -9.69
N ILE A 295 -12.31 3.83 -9.00
CA ILE A 295 -12.29 3.55 -7.56
C ILE A 295 -13.03 4.63 -6.77
N TYR A 296 -12.80 5.91 -7.07
CA TYR A 296 -13.45 7.01 -6.35
C TYR A 296 -14.93 7.19 -6.71
N SER A 297 -15.35 6.85 -7.93
CA SER A 297 -16.75 6.95 -8.35
C SER A 297 -17.65 6.03 -7.53
N GLY A 298 -17.19 4.85 -7.11
CA GLY A 298 -18.00 3.92 -6.32
C GLY A 298 -18.48 4.46 -4.96
N PRO A 299 -17.58 4.94 -4.07
CA PRO A 299 -17.94 5.67 -2.87
C PRO A 299 -18.79 6.91 -3.15
N LEU A 300 -18.44 7.72 -4.16
CA LEU A 300 -19.17 8.95 -4.51
C LEU A 300 -20.61 8.69 -4.93
N THR A 301 -20.86 7.70 -5.82
CA THR A 301 -22.21 7.31 -6.24
C THR A 301 -23.03 6.83 -5.04
N ARG A 302 -22.44 6.02 -4.16
CA ARG A 302 -23.12 5.55 -2.95
C ARG A 302 -23.44 6.70 -1.99
N GLN A 303 -22.53 7.65 -1.81
CA GLN A 303 -22.77 8.87 -1.03
C GLN A 303 -23.91 9.71 -1.64
N TRP A 304 -23.95 9.84 -2.97
CA TRP A 304 -25.03 10.54 -3.68
C TRP A 304 -26.39 9.85 -3.51
N LEU A 305 -26.40 8.51 -3.40
CA LEU A 305 -27.59 7.71 -3.06
C LEU A 305 -27.96 7.75 -1.56
N GLY A 306 -27.30 8.59 -0.76
CA GLY A 306 -27.56 8.73 0.67
C GLY A 306 -27.04 7.58 1.54
N LEU A 307 -26.28 6.65 0.96
CA LEU A 307 -25.69 5.52 1.68
C LEU A 307 -24.46 5.98 2.45
N THR A 308 -24.33 5.55 3.70
CA THR A 308 -23.13 5.81 4.50
C THR A 308 -22.00 4.91 4.00
N VAL A 309 -20.98 5.51 3.38
CA VAL A 309 -19.78 4.81 2.94
C VAL A 309 -18.60 5.29 3.76
N ALA A 310 -17.74 4.37 4.18
CA ALA A 310 -16.42 4.74 4.69
C ALA A 310 -15.61 5.41 3.56
N PRO A 311 -14.90 6.53 3.83
CA PRO A 311 -13.98 7.11 2.87
C PRO A 311 -12.97 6.04 2.43
N ASN A 312 -12.97 5.71 1.13
CA ASN A 312 -11.91 4.88 0.58
C ASN A 312 -10.75 5.82 0.23
N THR A 313 -9.85 6.05 1.19
CA THR A 313 -8.78 7.01 0.99
C THR A 313 -7.64 6.44 0.15
N GLY A 314 -7.52 5.10 0.03
CA GLY A 314 -6.39 4.45 -0.64
C GLY A 314 -5.03 4.80 -0.01
N LEU A 315 -5.05 5.54 1.10
CA LEU A 315 -3.96 6.36 1.57
C LEU A 315 -3.11 5.57 2.54
N ASP A 316 -1.83 5.45 2.22
CA ASP A 316 -0.83 5.03 3.18
C ASP A 316 -0.11 6.26 3.76
N ILE A 317 -0.36 6.54 5.04
CA ILE A 317 0.18 7.70 5.75
C ILE A 317 1.71 7.58 5.91
N SER A 318 2.26 6.36 5.82
CA SER A 318 3.71 6.15 5.92
C SER A 318 4.50 6.95 4.87
N TYR A 319 3.93 7.18 3.69
CA TYR A 319 4.54 7.99 2.64
C TYR A 319 4.66 9.48 3.00
N LEU A 320 3.91 9.95 4.00
CA LEU A 320 3.90 11.36 4.43
C LEU A 320 4.87 11.66 5.56
N GLN A 321 5.54 10.64 6.10
CA GLN A 321 6.42 10.82 7.25
C GLN A 321 7.63 11.72 6.93
N SER A 322 8.19 11.61 5.74
CA SER A 322 9.27 12.49 5.28
C SER A 322 9.52 12.37 3.78
N PHE A 323 10.29 13.31 3.22
CA PHE A 323 10.61 13.36 1.79
C PHE A 323 11.27 12.07 1.25
N LYS A 324 12.05 11.35 2.07
CA LYS A 324 12.66 10.06 1.68
C LYS A 324 11.60 8.98 1.40
N HIS A 325 10.48 8.99 2.12
CA HIS A 325 9.38 8.05 1.92
C HIS A 325 8.61 8.32 0.62
N ILE A 326 8.52 9.59 0.21
CA ILE A 326 7.93 9.99 -1.08
C ILE A 326 8.74 9.38 -2.24
N TRP A 327 10.07 9.50 -2.18
CA TRP A 327 10.96 8.92 -3.19
C TRP A 327 10.93 7.40 -3.18
N ALA A 328 10.94 6.78 -2.00
CA ALA A 328 10.81 5.33 -1.90
C ALA A 328 9.50 4.83 -2.51
N ASN A 329 8.37 5.51 -2.24
CA ASN A 329 7.09 5.20 -2.87
C ASN A 329 7.16 5.27 -4.40
N PHE A 330 7.79 6.31 -4.95
CA PHE A 330 7.98 6.46 -6.40
C PHE A 330 8.81 5.30 -7.00
N LEU A 331 9.89 4.91 -6.33
CA LEU A 331 10.74 3.79 -6.76
C LEU A 331 9.99 2.45 -6.69
N THR A 332 9.28 2.20 -5.58
CA THR A 332 8.44 1.01 -5.40
C THR A 332 7.31 0.95 -6.43
N ALA A 333 6.63 2.07 -6.72
CA ALA A 333 5.57 2.13 -7.73
C ALA A 333 6.08 1.72 -9.14
N SER A 334 7.34 2.03 -9.45
CA SER A 334 7.97 1.62 -10.72
C SER A 334 8.16 0.10 -10.77
N MET A 335 8.52 -0.51 -9.65
CA MET A 335 8.69 -1.97 -9.53
C MET A 335 7.34 -2.70 -9.59
N ASP A 336 6.34 -2.20 -8.85
CA ASP A 336 4.98 -2.75 -8.85
C ASP A 336 4.38 -2.76 -10.24
N GLY A 337 4.68 -1.75 -11.06
CA GLY A 337 4.28 -1.69 -12.46
C GLY A 337 4.86 -2.82 -13.30
N ILE A 338 6.15 -3.15 -13.12
CA ILE A 338 6.80 -4.26 -13.82
C ILE A 338 6.15 -5.58 -13.42
N PHE A 339 5.98 -5.84 -12.12
CA PHE A 339 5.33 -7.07 -11.64
C PHE A 339 3.90 -7.21 -12.18
N SER A 340 3.12 -6.12 -12.08
CA SER A 340 1.73 -6.05 -12.53
C SER A 340 1.57 -6.21 -14.05
N ALA A 341 2.65 -6.03 -14.82
CA ALA A 341 2.65 -6.27 -16.26
C ALA A 341 3.09 -7.69 -16.64
N PHE A 342 4.11 -8.22 -15.95
CA PHE A 342 4.75 -9.49 -16.33
C PHE A 342 3.88 -10.70 -16.00
N ALA A 343 3.37 -10.77 -14.76
CA ALA A 343 2.59 -11.93 -14.32
C ALA A 343 1.30 -12.10 -15.14
N PRO A 344 0.49 -11.05 -15.41
CA PRO A 344 -0.74 -11.19 -16.19
C PRO A 344 -0.47 -11.49 -17.66
N LEU A 345 0.59 -10.94 -18.25
CA LEU A 345 0.94 -11.25 -19.63
C LEU A 345 1.42 -12.69 -19.78
N LEU A 346 2.24 -13.18 -18.84
CA LEU A 346 2.64 -14.58 -18.84
C LEU A 346 1.43 -15.51 -18.65
N LEU A 347 0.53 -15.16 -17.73
CA LEU A 347 -0.72 -15.89 -17.53
C LEU A 347 -1.59 -15.89 -18.80
N LEU A 348 -1.73 -14.76 -19.47
CA LEU A 348 -2.46 -14.65 -20.74
C LEU A 348 -1.84 -15.55 -21.83
N ILE A 349 -0.52 -15.59 -21.94
CA ILE A 349 0.21 -16.47 -22.87
C ILE A 349 -0.01 -17.95 -22.52
N LEU A 350 0.01 -18.31 -21.24
CA LEU A 350 -0.28 -19.68 -20.77
C LEU A 350 -1.71 -20.08 -21.13
N LEU A 351 -2.69 -19.22 -20.82
CA LEU A 351 -4.10 -19.45 -21.16
C LEU A 351 -4.27 -19.60 -22.68
N VAL A 352 -3.65 -18.76 -23.50
CA VAL A 352 -3.72 -18.91 -24.97
C VAL A 352 -3.03 -20.17 -25.47
N THR A 353 -1.96 -20.60 -24.80
CA THR A 353 -1.28 -21.85 -25.16
C THR A 353 -2.12 -23.09 -24.83
N ILE A 354 -2.84 -23.06 -23.70
CA ILE A 354 -3.73 -24.14 -23.26
C ILE A 354 -5.01 -24.18 -24.10
N PHE A 355 -5.72 -23.06 -24.17
CA PHE A 355 -7.06 -22.99 -24.78
C PHE A 355 -7.04 -22.72 -26.28
N ARG A 356 -5.89 -22.31 -26.85
CA ARG A 356 -5.68 -22.05 -28.28
C ARG A 356 -6.60 -20.99 -28.91
N LYS A 357 -7.35 -20.24 -28.09
CA LYS A 357 -8.26 -19.16 -28.51
C LYS A 357 -7.97 -17.90 -27.69
N GLN A 358 -7.57 -16.82 -28.37
CA GLN A 358 -7.22 -15.56 -27.72
C GLN A 358 -8.41 -14.92 -27.00
N SER A 359 -9.60 -14.91 -27.63
CA SER A 359 -10.81 -14.37 -27.01
C SER A 359 -11.19 -15.09 -25.71
N LEU A 360 -11.12 -16.43 -25.71
CA LEU A 360 -11.40 -17.24 -24.52
C LEU A 360 -10.37 -16.97 -23.41
N ALA A 361 -9.08 -16.91 -23.74
CA ALA A 361 -8.04 -16.62 -22.76
C ALA A 361 -8.16 -15.22 -22.15
N THR A 362 -8.47 -14.20 -22.96
CA THR A 362 -8.74 -12.84 -22.47
C THR A 362 -9.97 -12.82 -21.56
N ALA A 363 -11.04 -13.54 -21.93
CA ALA A 363 -12.23 -13.67 -21.09
C ALA A 363 -11.94 -14.38 -19.76
N LEU A 364 -11.14 -15.46 -19.78
CA LEU A 364 -10.73 -16.17 -18.56
C LEU A 364 -9.85 -15.30 -17.66
N LEU A 365 -8.93 -14.53 -18.23
CA LEU A 365 -8.12 -13.58 -17.48
C LEU A 365 -9.01 -12.50 -16.83
N TRP A 366 -9.98 -11.97 -17.57
CA TRP A 366 -10.95 -11.01 -17.04
C TRP A 366 -11.78 -11.62 -15.91
N THR A 367 -12.31 -12.82 -16.08
CA THR A 367 -13.07 -13.53 -15.04
C THR A 367 -12.22 -13.74 -13.78
N LEU A 368 -10.94 -14.09 -13.95
CA LEU A 368 -10.04 -14.28 -12.83
C LEU A 368 -9.83 -12.97 -12.05
N TYR A 369 -9.54 -11.87 -12.73
CA TYR A 369 -9.41 -10.55 -12.09
C TYR A 369 -10.71 -10.11 -11.43
N PHE A 370 -11.84 -10.28 -12.11
CA PHE A 370 -13.16 -9.95 -11.58
C PHE A 370 -13.46 -10.72 -10.30
N LEU A 371 -13.16 -12.03 -10.26
CA LEU A 371 -13.36 -12.86 -9.09
C LEU A 371 -12.41 -12.48 -7.95
N ILE A 372 -11.11 -12.34 -8.20
CA ILE A 372 -10.12 -11.99 -7.17
C ILE A 372 -10.49 -10.63 -6.54
N LEU A 373 -10.69 -9.60 -7.37
CA LEU A 373 -11.01 -8.26 -6.90
C LEU A 373 -12.40 -8.20 -6.25
N GLY A 374 -13.39 -8.90 -6.80
CA GLY A 374 -14.75 -8.92 -6.26
C GLY A 374 -14.83 -9.61 -4.91
N LEU A 375 -14.15 -10.74 -4.75
CA LEU A 375 -14.06 -11.45 -3.48
C LEU A 375 -13.22 -10.69 -2.44
N ALA A 376 -12.20 -9.94 -2.86
CA ALA A 376 -11.36 -9.14 -1.96
C ALA A 376 -12.06 -7.86 -1.49
N PHE A 377 -12.78 -7.17 -2.38
CA PHE A 377 -13.23 -5.80 -2.14
C PHE A 377 -14.74 -5.56 -2.26
N ALA A 378 -15.48 -6.41 -2.99
CA ALA A 378 -16.92 -6.21 -3.25
C ALA A 378 -17.84 -7.14 -2.45
N SER A 379 -17.36 -8.29 -1.99
CA SER A 379 -18.17 -9.36 -1.39
C SER A 379 -18.89 -9.00 -0.10
N GLY A 380 -18.39 -8.02 0.65
CA GLY A 380 -19.04 -7.49 1.86
C GLY A 380 -19.95 -6.28 1.60
N GLY A 381 -20.08 -5.86 0.33
CA GLY A 381 -20.78 -4.65 -0.07
C GLY A 381 -22.08 -4.91 -0.82
N LEU A 382 -22.65 -3.83 -1.37
CA LEU A 382 -23.83 -3.88 -2.22
C LEU A 382 -23.50 -4.51 -3.58
N TRP A 383 -24.53 -5.06 -4.25
CA TRP A 383 -24.37 -5.66 -5.59
C TRP A 383 -23.70 -4.70 -6.60
N ILE A 384 -23.93 -3.39 -6.48
CA ILE A 384 -23.33 -2.37 -7.34
C ILE A 384 -21.79 -2.27 -7.21
N ALA A 385 -21.20 -2.77 -6.12
CA ALA A 385 -19.75 -2.85 -5.99
C ALA A 385 -19.12 -3.76 -7.07
N TRP A 386 -19.83 -4.81 -7.47
CA TRP A 386 -19.39 -5.72 -8.54
C TRP A 386 -19.35 -5.03 -9.90
N LEU A 387 -20.18 -4.01 -10.15
CA LEU A 387 -20.11 -3.22 -11.38
C LEU A 387 -18.74 -2.50 -11.48
N TRP A 388 -18.32 -1.84 -10.40
CA TRP A 388 -17.01 -1.17 -10.34
C TRP A 388 -15.85 -2.16 -10.46
N THR A 389 -15.94 -3.31 -9.78
CA THR A 389 -14.97 -4.41 -9.96
C THR A 389 -14.87 -4.85 -11.42
N GLY A 390 -16.01 -4.99 -12.11
CA GLY A 390 -16.05 -5.33 -13.54
C GLY A 390 -15.35 -4.28 -14.41
N LEU A 391 -15.56 -2.99 -14.12
CA LEU A 391 -14.89 -1.90 -14.82
C LEU A 391 -13.37 -1.92 -14.59
N ILE A 392 -12.92 -2.14 -13.35
CA ILE A 392 -11.49 -2.27 -13.02
C ILE A 392 -10.84 -3.44 -13.75
N ALA A 393 -11.46 -4.63 -13.67
CA ALA A 393 -10.97 -5.81 -14.37
C ALA A 393 -10.91 -5.59 -15.89
N THR A 394 -11.88 -4.85 -16.44
CA THR A 394 -11.90 -4.48 -17.86
C THR A 394 -10.72 -3.57 -18.21
N LEU A 395 -10.47 -2.51 -17.45
CA LEU A 395 -9.34 -1.60 -17.69
C LEU A 395 -8.00 -2.35 -17.68
N ILE A 396 -7.77 -3.19 -16.67
CA ILE A 396 -6.55 -4.00 -16.54
C ILE A 396 -6.37 -4.93 -17.74
N VAL A 397 -7.40 -5.73 -18.06
CA VAL A 397 -7.30 -6.74 -19.11
C VAL A 397 -7.23 -6.12 -20.49
N VAL A 398 -7.96 -5.04 -20.76
CA VAL A 398 -7.84 -4.30 -22.02
C VAL A 398 -6.45 -3.71 -22.15
N CYS A 399 -5.90 -3.11 -21.09
CA CYS A 399 -4.55 -2.56 -21.09
C CYS A 399 -3.51 -3.59 -21.56
N ILE A 400 -3.44 -4.73 -20.87
CA ILE A 400 -2.41 -5.74 -21.16
C ILE A 400 -2.68 -6.52 -22.46
N SER A 401 -3.94 -6.79 -22.80
CA SER A 401 -4.27 -7.63 -23.97
C SER A 401 -4.31 -6.86 -25.29
N ARG A 402 -4.45 -5.53 -25.27
CA ARG A 402 -4.52 -4.68 -26.47
C ARG A 402 -3.30 -3.79 -26.67
N PHE A 403 -2.76 -3.22 -25.60
CA PHE A 403 -1.68 -2.22 -25.68
C PHE A 403 -0.33 -2.77 -25.22
N GLY A 404 -0.34 -3.77 -24.34
CA GLY A 404 0.84 -4.58 -24.04
C GLY A 404 1.61 -4.13 -22.80
N LEU A 405 2.86 -4.57 -22.73
CA LEU A 405 3.63 -4.60 -21.49
C LEU A 405 3.94 -3.20 -20.96
N LEU A 406 4.48 -2.31 -21.80
CA LEU A 406 4.83 -0.95 -21.39
C LEU A 406 3.60 -0.12 -20.98
N ALA A 407 2.48 -0.32 -21.67
CA ALA A 407 1.21 0.32 -21.32
C ALA A 407 0.72 -0.14 -19.93
N MET A 408 0.84 -1.44 -19.61
CA MET A 408 0.45 -1.95 -18.30
C MET A 408 1.40 -1.49 -17.17
N VAL A 409 2.71 -1.39 -17.43
CA VAL A 409 3.66 -0.80 -16.48
C VAL A 409 3.27 0.65 -16.18
N SER A 410 2.98 1.43 -17.23
CA SER A 410 2.58 2.83 -17.09
C SER A 410 1.20 2.98 -16.44
N PHE A 411 0.25 2.09 -16.74
CA PHE A 411 -1.06 2.00 -16.09
C PHE A 411 -0.92 1.90 -14.58
N GLN A 412 -0.14 0.91 -14.13
CA GLN A 412 0.02 0.67 -12.70
C GLN A 412 0.77 1.81 -12.04
N PHE A 413 1.79 2.36 -12.69
CA PHE A 413 2.56 3.48 -12.16
C PHE A 413 1.69 4.73 -11.93
N PHE A 414 0.92 5.13 -12.94
CA PHE A 414 -0.01 6.28 -12.83
C PHE A 414 -1.11 6.02 -11.79
N PHE A 415 -1.64 4.80 -11.76
CA PHE A 415 -2.62 4.39 -10.76
C PHE A 415 -2.05 4.49 -9.34
N THR A 416 -0.88 3.88 -9.09
CA THR A 416 -0.26 3.89 -7.76
C THR A 416 0.02 5.30 -7.27
N LEU A 417 0.58 6.16 -8.12
CA LEU A 417 0.88 7.54 -7.72
C LEU A 417 -0.38 8.39 -7.52
N SER A 418 -1.45 8.16 -8.29
CA SER A 418 -2.67 8.95 -8.16
C SER A 418 -3.62 8.47 -7.07
N PHE A 419 -3.57 7.19 -6.68
CA PHE A 419 -4.47 6.60 -5.70
C PHE A 419 -3.85 6.46 -4.30
N HIS A 420 -2.58 6.05 -4.20
CA HIS A 420 -1.94 5.78 -2.90
C HIS A 420 -1.28 7.01 -2.26
N ASN A 421 -1.22 8.15 -2.97
CA ASN A 421 -0.72 9.41 -2.42
C ASN A 421 -1.90 10.35 -2.08
N PRO A 422 -1.82 11.14 -1.00
CA PRO A 422 -2.77 12.21 -0.74
C PRO A 422 -2.61 13.31 -1.78
N ILE A 423 -3.51 13.30 -2.75
CA ILE A 423 -3.70 14.40 -3.69
C ILE A 423 -4.72 15.36 -3.09
N THR A 424 -4.35 16.64 -2.95
CA THR A 424 -5.23 17.68 -2.45
C THR A 424 -5.16 18.94 -3.30
N ALA A 425 -6.30 19.60 -3.49
CA ALA A 425 -6.36 20.93 -4.09
C ALA A 425 -6.12 22.06 -3.06
N ASN A 426 -5.99 21.72 -1.76
CA ASN A 426 -5.74 22.70 -0.72
C ASN A 426 -4.24 22.97 -0.57
N PHE A 427 -3.78 24.06 -1.17
CA PHE A 427 -2.39 24.53 -1.17
C PHE A 427 -1.82 24.80 0.24
N SER A 428 -2.67 25.05 1.25
CA SER A 428 -2.21 25.28 2.63
C SER A 428 -2.00 23.98 3.42
N SER A 429 -2.27 22.81 2.83
CA SER A 429 -2.07 21.53 3.49
C SER A 429 -0.58 21.26 3.71
N TRP A 430 -0.19 20.84 4.91
CA TRP A 430 1.21 20.53 5.23
C TRP A 430 1.82 19.45 4.32
N TYR A 431 0.99 18.56 3.78
CA TYR A 431 1.40 17.50 2.86
C TYR A 431 1.27 17.88 1.37
N PHE A 432 0.97 19.14 1.03
CA PHE A 432 0.75 19.59 -0.36
C PHE A 432 1.97 19.32 -1.26
N GLY A 433 3.19 19.28 -0.70
CA GLY A 433 4.40 18.88 -1.42
C GLY A 433 4.30 17.51 -2.10
N ASN A 434 3.56 16.55 -1.51
CA ASN A 434 3.28 15.24 -2.13
C ASN A 434 2.45 15.38 -3.40
N THR A 435 1.44 16.25 -3.36
CA THR A 435 0.61 16.53 -4.53
C THR A 435 1.43 17.15 -5.65
N ILE A 436 2.29 18.13 -5.35
CA ILE A 436 3.19 18.73 -6.34
C ILE A 436 4.12 17.66 -6.92
N PHE A 437 4.75 16.84 -6.08
CA PHE A 437 5.67 15.80 -6.54
C PHE A 437 4.98 14.82 -7.49
N ALA A 438 3.85 14.26 -7.08
CA ALA A 438 3.07 13.34 -7.92
C ALA A 438 2.61 14.01 -9.22
N ALA A 439 2.11 15.26 -9.15
CA ALA A 439 1.66 16.00 -10.33
C ALA A 439 2.81 16.26 -11.31
N VAL A 440 3.98 16.71 -10.83
CA VAL A 440 5.16 16.97 -11.67
C VAL A 440 5.63 15.70 -12.35
N VAL A 441 5.70 14.58 -11.63
CA VAL A 441 6.07 13.28 -12.20
C VAL A 441 5.09 12.83 -13.28
N LEU A 442 3.79 12.82 -12.96
CA LEU A 442 2.76 12.31 -13.87
C LEU A 442 2.60 13.22 -15.11
N LEU A 443 2.61 14.54 -14.92
CA LEU A 443 2.59 15.51 -16.02
C LEU A 443 3.87 15.44 -16.84
N GLY A 444 5.03 15.28 -16.22
CA GLY A 444 6.30 15.11 -16.90
C GLY A 444 6.29 13.88 -17.83
N LEU A 445 5.81 12.74 -17.33
CA LEU A 445 5.65 11.52 -18.14
C LEU A 445 4.58 11.68 -19.23
N ALA A 446 3.49 12.40 -18.97
CA ALA A 446 2.46 12.68 -19.97
C ALA A 446 2.99 13.59 -21.08
N ILE A 447 3.69 14.68 -20.73
CA ILE A 447 4.33 15.59 -21.69
C ILE A 447 5.39 14.84 -22.50
N TYR A 448 6.22 14.04 -21.83
CA TYR A 448 7.20 13.18 -22.48
C TYR A 448 6.53 12.21 -23.47
N GLY A 449 5.49 11.52 -23.03
CA GLY A 449 4.75 10.56 -23.85
C GLY A 449 4.09 11.23 -25.06
N PHE A 450 3.49 12.41 -24.86
CA PHE A 450 2.91 13.22 -25.93
C PHE A 450 3.97 13.64 -26.94
N TYR A 451 5.05 14.28 -26.48
CA TYR A 451 6.12 14.75 -27.34
C TYR A 451 6.78 13.62 -28.15
N THR A 452 7.05 12.48 -27.51
CA THR A 452 7.66 11.32 -28.18
C THR A 452 6.69 10.65 -29.16
N SER A 453 5.39 10.59 -28.84
CA SER A 453 4.37 10.01 -29.73
C SER A 453 4.17 10.78 -31.04
N LEU A 454 4.46 12.09 -31.05
CA LEU A 454 4.35 12.93 -32.25
C LEU A 454 5.36 12.57 -33.34
N ALA A 455 6.44 11.85 -33.02
CA ALA A 455 7.45 11.42 -34.00
C ALA A 455 8.05 12.57 -34.85
N GLY A 456 8.08 13.79 -34.33
CA GLY A 456 8.52 14.99 -35.07
C GLY A 456 7.44 15.69 -35.90
N GLN A 457 6.18 15.26 -35.84
CA GLN A 457 5.05 15.99 -36.42
C GLN A 457 4.79 17.30 -35.67
N LYS A 458 4.53 18.40 -36.39
CA LYS A 458 4.17 19.69 -35.77
C LYS A 458 2.78 19.58 -35.15
N ILE A 459 2.65 20.07 -33.91
CA ILE A 459 1.40 20.05 -33.11
C ILE A 459 0.21 20.71 -33.84
N PHE A 460 0.47 21.64 -34.76
CA PHE A 460 -0.54 22.46 -35.43
C PHE A 460 -0.57 22.35 -36.97
N GLU A 461 -0.01 21.30 -37.58
CA GLU A 461 -0.31 21.03 -39.00
C GLU A 461 -1.66 20.29 -39.10
N ALA A 462 -2.72 21.09 -39.17
CA ALA A 462 -4.11 20.67 -39.33
C ALA A 462 -4.31 19.78 -40.58
N LYS A 463 -4.20 18.47 -40.40
CA LYS A 463 -4.76 17.47 -41.32
C LYS A 463 -6.08 16.87 -40.82
N PHE A 464 -6.65 17.42 -39.75
CA PHE A 464 -7.90 16.92 -39.15
C PHE A 464 -9.19 17.55 -39.73
N LEU A 465 -9.09 18.39 -40.78
CA LEU A 465 -10.24 19.10 -41.39
C LEU A 465 -10.32 18.96 -42.93
N LYS A 466 -9.81 17.88 -43.53
CA LYS A 466 -9.89 17.72 -45.01
C LYS A 466 -10.69 16.52 -45.55
N ASP A 467 -11.33 15.73 -44.70
CA ASP A 467 -12.08 14.55 -45.15
C ASP A 467 -13.62 14.69 -45.02
N VAL A 468 -14.17 15.91 -45.12
CA VAL A 468 -15.64 16.13 -45.16
C VAL A 468 -16.12 16.81 -46.45
N GLU A 469 -15.25 17.10 -47.41
CA GLU A 469 -15.69 17.57 -48.74
C GLU A 469 -14.89 16.88 -49.86
N SER A 470 -15.33 15.68 -50.24
CA SER A 470 -15.34 15.22 -51.64
C SER A 470 -16.29 14.04 -51.81
#